data_AF-A0A6G4P732-F1
#
_entry.id   AF-A0A6G4P732-F1
#
_cell.length_a   1.000
_cell.length_b   1.000
_cell.length_c   1.000
_cell.angle_alpha   90.00
_cell.angle_beta   90.00
_cell.angle_gamma   90.00
#
_symmetry.space_group_name_H-M   'P 1'
#
loop_
_entity.id
_entity.type
_entity.pdbx_description
1 polymer ?
#
loop_
_entity_poly.entity_id
_entity_poly.type
_entity_poly.pdbx_seq_one_letter_code
_entity_poly.pdbx_strand_id
1 'polypeptide(L)'
;MKTLDIRVAFSAVDRLTRPAENARRLMGQFGDSIQRTQGAIKNLERQARSFERARDAVSKADAGIVKARRQLNALNQLQRTGTVLSEKQQKLMQQLSTRLERLNESRTREIQKMRELGGELKRHGISLTGSDNTIQQAIRRTEQYNNQLERERQALARVT
;
A
#
# COMPACT_ATOMS: atom_id res chain seq x y z
N MET A 1 11.34 64.61 -38.32
CA MET A 1 10.27 63.61 -38.51
C MET A 1 10.67 62.34 -37.76
N LYS A 2 9.86 61.98 -36.75
CA LYS A 2 10.11 60.91 -35.78
C LYS A 2 9.72 59.56 -36.40
N THR A 3 10.71 58.68 -36.60
CA THR A 3 10.51 57.28 -36.99
C THR A 3 11.30 56.38 -36.05
N LEU A 4 11.11 56.57 -34.75
CA LEU A 4 11.20 55.46 -33.80
C LEU A 4 9.76 54.92 -33.62
N ASP A 5 9.60 53.82 -32.91
CA ASP A 5 8.33 53.51 -32.21
C ASP A 5 7.25 52.58 -32.78
N ILE A 6 7.54 51.62 -33.68
CA ILE A 6 6.60 50.46 -33.80
C ILE A 6 7.28 49.08 -33.87
N ARG A 7 8.39 48.90 -34.60
CA ARG A 7 9.05 47.56 -34.67
C ARG A 7 9.79 47.15 -33.40
N VAL A 8 10.18 48.10 -32.55
CA VAL A 8 10.81 47.83 -31.25
C VAL A 8 9.76 47.52 -30.17
N ALA A 9 8.53 48.06 -30.30
CA ALA A 9 7.45 47.82 -29.35
C ALA A 9 6.94 46.36 -29.41
N PHE A 10 6.79 45.78 -30.60
CA PHE A 10 6.34 44.38 -30.73
C PHE A 10 7.38 43.35 -30.28
N SER A 11 8.66 43.61 -30.49
CA SER A 11 9.75 42.72 -30.04
C SER A 11 9.99 42.80 -28.53
N ALA A 12 9.67 43.94 -27.89
CA ALA A 12 9.63 44.05 -26.43
C ALA A 12 8.43 43.32 -25.82
N VAL A 13 7.25 43.39 -26.44
CA VAL A 13 6.07 42.62 -25.99
C VAL A 13 6.32 41.11 -26.09
N ASP A 14 6.89 40.61 -27.19
CA ASP A 14 7.22 39.19 -27.37
C ASP A 14 8.32 38.71 -26.39
N ARG A 15 9.29 39.56 -26.04
CA ARG A 15 10.28 39.26 -24.98
C ARG A 15 9.70 39.32 -23.56
N LEU A 16 8.63 40.08 -23.33
CA LEU A 16 8.01 40.26 -22.02
C LEU A 16 6.90 39.21 -21.73
N THR A 17 6.22 38.70 -22.76
CA THR A 17 5.18 37.67 -22.62
C THR A 17 5.71 36.24 -22.59
N ARG A 18 6.81 35.94 -23.30
CA ARG A 18 7.47 34.61 -23.28
C ARG A 18 7.83 34.11 -21.88
N PRO A 19 8.40 34.94 -20.96
CA PRO A 19 8.64 34.53 -19.57
C PRO A 19 7.35 34.17 -18.84
N ALA A 20 6.26 34.92 -19.05
CA ALA A 20 4.98 34.69 -18.40
C ALA A 20 4.23 33.45 -18.94
N GLU A 21 4.37 33.13 -20.22
CA GLU A 21 3.85 31.89 -20.81
C GLU A 21 4.68 30.68 -20.40
N ASN A 22 6.01 30.80 -20.39
CA ASN A 22 6.90 29.76 -19.88
C ASN A 22 6.65 29.49 -18.39
N ALA A 23 6.48 30.54 -17.57
CA ALA A 23 6.11 30.41 -16.17
C ALA A 23 4.76 29.70 -15.99
N ARG A 24 3.72 30.07 -16.75
CA ARG A 24 2.41 29.39 -16.73
C ARG A 24 2.49 27.91 -17.14
N ARG A 25 3.30 27.59 -18.16
CA ARG A 25 3.52 26.20 -18.58
C ARG A 25 4.25 25.39 -17.51
N LEU A 26 5.28 25.98 -16.89
CA LEU A 26 6.02 25.38 -15.79
C LEU A 26 5.12 25.19 -14.56
N MET A 27 4.28 26.16 -14.21
CA MET A 27 3.28 26.05 -13.15
C MET A 27 2.30 24.91 -13.41
N GLY A 28 1.81 24.75 -14.64
CA GLY A 28 0.95 23.62 -15.02
C GLY A 28 1.65 22.27 -14.86
N GLN A 29 2.91 22.17 -15.32
CA GLN A 29 3.72 20.95 -15.15
C GLN A 29 4.02 20.63 -13.68
N PHE A 30 4.29 21.64 -12.85
CA PHE A 30 4.47 21.47 -11.40
C PHE A 30 3.17 21.07 -10.71
N GLY A 31 2.04 21.68 -11.07
CA GLY A 31 0.72 21.33 -10.56
C GLY A 31 0.37 19.87 -10.84
N ASP A 32 0.59 19.42 -12.08
CA ASP A 32 0.39 18.03 -12.48
C ASP A 32 1.32 17.07 -11.72
N SER A 33 2.61 17.44 -11.55
CA SER A 33 3.57 16.61 -10.80
C SER A 33 3.16 16.47 -9.33
N ILE A 34 2.79 17.58 -8.70
CA ILE A 34 2.31 17.62 -7.31
C ILE A 34 1.08 16.74 -7.14
N GLN A 35 0.11 16.82 -8.06
CA GLN A 35 -1.09 15.98 -8.03
C GLN A 35 -0.75 14.50 -8.18
N ARG A 36 0.16 14.14 -9.11
CA ARG A 36 0.62 12.75 -9.28
C ARG A 36 1.35 12.23 -8.05
N THR A 37 2.27 13.01 -7.47
CA THR A 37 3.02 12.64 -6.26
C THR A 37 2.07 12.45 -5.07
N GLN A 38 1.11 13.35 -4.87
CA GLN A 38 0.08 13.20 -3.83
C GLN A 38 -0.80 11.97 -4.04
N GLY A 39 -1.19 11.67 -5.28
CA GLY A 39 -1.93 10.46 -5.62
C GLY A 39 -1.13 9.19 -5.32
N ALA A 40 0.16 9.18 -5.66
CA ALA A 40 1.07 8.07 -5.37
C ALA A 40 1.23 7.83 -3.87
N ILE A 41 1.36 8.89 -3.05
CA ILE A 41 1.42 8.80 -1.58
C ILE A 41 0.15 8.16 -1.03
N LYS A 42 -1.04 8.69 -1.39
CA LYS A 42 -2.32 8.17 -0.89
C LYS A 42 -2.54 6.71 -1.26
N ASN A 43 -2.21 6.34 -2.48
CA ASN A 43 -2.33 4.96 -2.95
C ASN A 43 -1.36 4.03 -2.20
N LEU A 44 -0.10 4.44 -2.04
CA LEU A 44 0.90 3.67 -1.32
C LEU A 44 0.51 3.45 0.15
N GLU A 45 0.07 4.50 0.85
CA GLU A 45 -0.40 4.38 2.24
C GLU A 45 -1.60 3.44 2.36
N ARG A 46 -2.57 3.55 1.45
CA ARG A 46 -3.75 2.67 1.42
C ARG A 46 -3.35 1.22 1.20
N GLN A 47 -2.42 0.96 0.28
CA GLN A 47 -1.91 -0.38 -0.02
C GLN A 47 -1.13 -0.95 1.17
N ALA A 48 -0.23 -0.17 1.77
CA ALA A 48 0.56 -0.58 2.92
C ALA A 48 -0.34 -0.96 4.11
N ARG A 49 -1.35 -0.13 4.46
CA ARG A 49 -2.32 -0.45 5.52
C ARG A 49 -3.17 -1.67 5.21
N SER A 50 -3.49 -1.91 3.93
CA SER A 50 -4.26 -3.07 3.52
C SER A 50 -3.42 -4.35 3.59
N PHE A 51 -2.12 -4.25 3.25
CA PHE A 51 -1.16 -5.33 3.35
C PHE A 51 -0.93 -5.73 4.80
N GLU A 52 -0.78 -4.75 5.70
CA GLU A 52 -0.67 -4.96 7.14
C GLU A 52 -1.91 -5.68 7.70
N ARG A 53 -3.11 -5.24 7.36
CA ARG A 53 -4.36 -5.91 7.78
C ARG A 53 -4.45 -7.36 7.28
N ALA A 54 -4.07 -7.62 6.03
CA ALA A 54 -4.06 -8.98 5.47
C ALA A 54 -3.05 -9.87 6.22
N ARG A 55 -1.85 -9.34 6.51
CA ARG A 55 -0.83 -10.04 7.31
C ARG A 55 -1.35 -10.38 8.72
N ASP A 56 -1.97 -9.43 9.40
CA ASP A 56 -2.53 -9.66 10.74
C ASP A 56 -3.62 -10.72 10.73
N ALA A 57 -4.46 -10.73 9.69
CA ALA A 57 -5.48 -11.75 9.50
C ALA A 57 -4.87 -13.15 9.27
N VAL A 58 -3.81 -13.25 8.46
CA VAL A 58 -3.04 -14.50 8.28
C VAL A 58 -2.46 -14.97 9.62
N SER A 59 -1.80 -14.08 10.37
CA SER A 59 -1.20 -14.41 11.67
C SER A 59 -2.23 -14.92 12.67
N LYS A 60 -3.40 -14.27 12.75
CA LYS A 60 -4.53 -14.71 13.58
C LYS A 60 -5.08 -16.07 13.13
N ALA A 61 -5.22 -16.29 11.83
CA ALA A 61 -5.67 -17.57 11.30
C ALA A 61 -4.67 -18.69 11.63
N ASP A 62 -3.36 -18.44 11.48
CA ASP A 62 -2.30 -19.39 11.83
C ASP A 62 -2.32 -19.77 13.32
N ALA A 63 -2.42 -18.80 14.22
CA ALA A 63 -2.57 -19.06 15.65
C ALA A 63 -3.82 -19.91 15.95
N GLY A 64 -4.93 -19.59 15.28
CA GLY A 64 -6.18 -20.37 15.37
C GLY A 64 -6.02 -21.81 14.88
N ILE A 65 -5.34 -22.02 13.76
CA ILE A 65 -5.08 -23.34 13.17
C ILE A 65 -4.23 -24.17 14.12
N VAL A 66 -3.14 -23.61 14.65
CA VAL A 66 -2.27 -24.31 15.62
C VAL A 66 -3.07 -24.74 16.85
N LYS A 67 -3.90 -23.84 17.41
CA LYS A 67 -4.73 -24.15 18.58
C LYS A 67 -5.74 -25.26 18.29
N ALA A 68 -6.49 -25.16 17.19
CA ALA A 68 -7.51 -26.15 16.84
C ALA A 68 -6.89 -27.51 16.47
N ARG A 69 -5.74 -27.54 15.78
CA ARG A 69 -4.99 -28.78 15.51
C ARG A 69 -4.52 -29.45 16.80
N ARG A 70 -3.99 -28.70 17.77
CA ARG A 70 -3.58 -29.26 19.07
C ARG A 70 -4.75 -29.91 19.80
N GLN A 71 -5.91 -29.24 19.85
CA GLN A 71 -7.12 -29.78 20.50
C GLN A 71 -7.64 -31.03 19.79
N LEU A 72 -7.67 -31.02 18.45
CA LEU A 72 -8.09 -32.17 17.66
C LEU A 72 -7.12 -33.36 17.83
N ASN A 73 -5.81 -33.11 17.88
CA ASN A 73 -4.80 -34.15 18.14
C ASN A 73 -4.96 -34.78 19.53
N ALA A 74 -5.27 -33.99 20.56
CA ALA A 74 -5.52 -34.51 21.90
C ALA A 74 -6.77 -35.42 21.93
N LEU A 75 -7.85 -35.04 21.25
CA LEU A 75 -9.06 -35.87 21.13
C LEU A 75 -8.80 -37.16 20.33
N ASN A 76 -8.02 -37.07 19.24
CA ASN A 76 -7.59 -38.25 18.48
C ASN A 76 -6.72 -39.20 19.30
N GLN A 77 -5.86 -38.68 20.18
CA GLN A 77 -5.05 -39.51 21.08
C GLN A 77 -5.91 -40.30 22.05
N LEU A 78 -6.93 -39.65 22.66
CA LEU A 78 -7.88 -40.33 23.55
C LEU A 78 -8.64 -41.46 22.83
N GLN A 79 -9.03 -41.26 21.58
CA GLN A 79 -9.66 -42.31 20.78
C GLN A 79 -8.70 -43.47 20.50
N ARG A 80 -7.42 -43.19 20.22
CA ARG A 80 -6.38 -44.19 19.96
C ARG A 80 -6.01 -45.02 21.18
N THR A 81 -6.14 -44.46 22.38
CA THR A 81 -5.92 -45.21 23.64
C THR A 81 -7.08 -46.14 24.00
N GLY A 82 -8.02 -46.37 23.07
CA GLY A 82 -9.18 -47.25 23.28
C GLY A 82 -10.30 -46.63 24.09
N THR A 83 -10.22 -45.34 24.42
CA THR A 83 -11.30 -44.63 25.11
C THR A 83 -12.41 -44.30 24.12
N VAL A 84 -13.62 -44.82 24.37
CA VAL A 84 -14.81 -44.41 23.62
C VAL A 84 -15.07 -42.94 23.92
N LEU A 85 -14.99 -42.10 22.88
CA LEU A 85 -15.27 -40.67 23.02
C LEU A 85 -16.74 -40.46 23.38
N SER A 86 -17.00 -39.60 24.37
CA SER A 86 -18.36 -39.15 24.67
C SER A 86 -18.97 -38.41 23.46
N GLU A 87 -20.30 -38.39 23.36
CA GLU A 87 -21.01 -37.62 22.31
C GLU A 87 -20.57 -36.14 22.27
N LYS A 88 -20.32 -35.55 23.44
CA LYS A 88 -19.81 -34.17 23.56
C LYS A 88 -18.42 -34.02 22.93
N GLN A 89 -17.53 -35.00 23.14
CA GLN A 89 -16.20 -35.01 22.54
C GLN A 89 -16.23 -35.26 21.04
N GLN A 90 -17.11 -36.16 20.56
CA GLN A 90 -17.32 -36.39 19.12
C GLN A 90 -17.85 -35.12 18.42
N LYS A 91 -18.83 -34.44 19.03
CA LYS A 91 -19.35 -33.15 18.54
C LYS A 91 -18.26 -32.07 18.53
N LEU A 92 -17.43 -32.01 19.58
CA LEU A 92 -16.30 -31.09 19.64
C LEU A 92 -15.27 -31.37 18.54
N MET A 93 -14.96 -32.64 18.25
CA MET A 93 -14.08 -33.00 17.13
C MET A 93 -14.63 -32.50 15.79
N GLN A 94 -15.92 -32.73 15.51
CA GLN A 94 -16.56 -32.22 14.28
C GLN A 94 -16.48 -30.70 14.19
N GLN A 95 -16.79 -29.99 15.28
CA GLN A 95 -16.69 -28.53 15.35
C GLN A 95 -15.26 -28.03 15.12
N LEU A 96 -14.25 -28.70 15.67
CA LEU A 96 -12.84 -28.36 15.47
C LEU A 96 -12.40 -28.60 14.03
N SER A 97 -12.86 -29.67 13.38
CA SER A 97 -12.61 -29.94 11.97
C SER A 97 -13.20 -28.85 11.07
N THR A 98 -14.48 -28.52 11.24
CA THR A 98 -15.13 -27.43 10.48
C THR A 98 -14.46 -26.08 10.76
N ARG A 99 -14.05 -25.82 12.00
CA ARG A 99 -13.32 -24.59 12.34
C ARG A 99 -11.96 -24.55 11.65
N LEU A 100 -11.24 -25.67 11.60
CA LEU A 100 -9.96 -25.77 10.91
C LEU A 100 -10.11 -25.50 9.42
N GLU A 101 -11.12 -26.07 8.77
CA GLU A 101 -11.42 -25.82 7.36
C GLU A 101 -11.63 -24.33 7.09
N ARG A 102 -12.54 -23.69 7.84
CA ARG A 102 -12.80 -22.24 7.73
C ARG A 102 -11.55 -21.39 7.97
N LEU A 103 -10.74 -21.74 8.95
CA LEU A 103 -9.49 -21.02 9.23
C LEU A 103 -8.47 -21.19 8.11
N ASN A 104 -8.35 -22.38 7.51
CA ASN A 104 -7.46 -22.62 6.37
C ASN A 104 -7.92 -21.90 5.10
N GLU A 105 -9.22 -21.86 4.84
CA GLU A 105 -9.79 -21.06 3.75
C GLU A 105 -9.51 -19.57 3.95
N SER A 106 -9.79 -19.06 5.15
CA SER A 106 -9.52 -17.66 5.51
C SER A 106 -8.04 -17.34 5.34
N ARG A 107 -7.16 -18.20 5.85
CA ARG A 107 -5.71 -18.05 5.70
C ARG A 107 -5.30 -17.99 4.24
N THR A 108 -5.82 -18.89 3.41
CA THR A 108 -5.50 -18.95 1.97
C THR A 108 -5.94 -17.67 1.25
N ARG A 109 -7.16 -17.21 1.51
CA ARG A 109 -7.68 -15.94 0.98
C ARG A 109 -6.80 -14.75 1.35
N GLU A 110 -6.42 -14.64 2.62
CA GLU A 110 -5.60 -13.52 3.09
C GLU A 110 -4.16 -13.58 2.57
N ILE A 111 -3.59 -14.78 2.40
CA ILE A 111 -2.28 -14.95 1.73
C ILE A 111 -2.34 -14.50 0.28
N GLN A 112 -3.40 -14.86 -0.45
CA GLN A 112 -3.57 -14.43 -1.84
C GLN A 112 -3.67 -12.90 -1.93
N LYS A 113 -4.50 -12.29 -1.09
CA LYS A 113 -4.61 -10.83 -0.98
C LYS A 113 -3.30 -10.16 -0.63
N MET A 114 -2.51 -10.75 0.28
CA MET A 114 -1.19 -10.25 0.65
C MET A 114 -0.21 -10.31 -0.53
N ARG A 115 -0.28 -11.35 -1.38
CA ARG A 115 0.54 -11.43 -2.60
C ARG A 115 0.17 -10.36 -3.62
N GLU A 116 -1.12 -10.14 -3.83
CA GLU A 116 -1.63 -9.09 -4.74
C GLU A 116 -1.17 -7.71 -4.28
N LEU A 117 -1.42 -7.37 -3.01
CA LEU A 117 -0.99 -6.11 -2.39
C LEU A 117 0.54 -5.97 -2.41
N GLY A 118 1.28 -7.06 -2.15
CA GLY A 118 2.74 -7.06 -2.25
C GLY A 118 3.24 -6.79 -3.67
N GLY A 119 2.53 -7.27 -4.69
CA GLY A 119 2.79 -6.96 -6.09
C GLY A 119 2.63 -5.47 -6.39
N GLU A 120 1.61 -4.82 -5.83
CA GLU A 120 1.43 -3.37 -5.95
C GLU A 120 2.53 -2.59 -5.22
N LEU A 121 2.88 -2.97 -3.99
CA LEU A 121 3.98 -2.36 -3.25
C LEU A 121 5.32 -2.47 -4.00
N LYS A 122 5.58 -3.60 -4.67
CA LYS A 122 6.75 -3.77 -5.56
C LYS A 122 6.77 -2.76 -6.70
N ARG A 123 5.61 -2.42 -7.29
CA ARG A 123 5.53 -1.36 -8.33
C ARG A 123 5.90 0.02 -7.78
N HIS A 124 5.70 0.23 -6.49
CA HIS A 124 6.19 1.41 -5.77
C HIS A 124 7.65 1.31 -5.32
N GLY A 125 8.39 0.26 -5.72
CA GLY A 125 9.81 0.08 -5.40
C GLY A 125 10.07 -0.50 -4.01
N ILE A 126 9.08 -1.15 -3.41
CA ILE A 126 9.19 -1.78 -2.08
C ILE A 126 9.51 -3.26 -2.24
N SER A 127 10.60 -3.70 -1.63
CA SER A 127 11.00 -5.10 -1.60
C SER A 127 10.22 -5.87 -0.53
N LEU A 128 9.76 -7.07 -0.90
CA LEU A 128 8.97 -7.96 -0.05
C LEU A 128 9.83 -8.91 0.80
N THR A 129 11.09 -8.55 1.09
CA THR A 129 12.00 -9.35 1.92
C THR A 129 11.60 -9.29 3.39
N GLY A 130 10.52 -9.99 3.74
CA GLY A 130 9.93 -10.02 5.08
C GLY A 130 8.92 -8.90 5.33
N SER A 131 7.85 -9.21 6.07
CA SER A 131 6.72 -8.28 6.26
C SER A 131 7.08 -7.00 7.03
N ASP A 132 7.90 -7.07 8.09
CA ASP A 132 8.30 -5.87 8.84
C ASP A 132 9.21 -4.94 8.02
N ASN A 133 10.14 -5.54 7.27
CA ASN A 133 10.99 -4.80 6.35
C ASN A 133 10.19 -4.17 5.19
N THR A 134 9.13 -4.84 4.73
CA THR A 134 8.21 -4.31 3.69
C THR A 134 7.50 -3.04 4.17
N ILE A 135 6.95 -3.04 5.38
CA ILE A 135 6.29 -1.86 5.96
C ILE A 135 7.29 -0.72 6.18
N GLN A 136 8.47 -1.02 6.71
CA GLN A 136 9.52 -0.01 6.91
C GLN A 136 10.01 0.60 5.59
N GLN A 137 10.10 -0.19 4.52
CA GLN A 137 10.40 0.31 3.19
C GLN A 137 9.26 1.14 2.60
N ALA A 138 8.00 0.77 2.85
CA ALA A 138 6.85 1.56 2.46
C ALA A 138 6.85 2.93 3.14
N ILE A 139 7.13 2.98 4.45
CA ILE A 139 7.26 4.22 5.23
C ILE A 139 8.38 5.10 4.63
N ARG A 140 9.59 4.55 4.42
CA ARG A 140 10.69 5.29 3.79
C ARG A 140 10.34 5.82 2.40
N ARG A 141 9.61 5.04 1.60
CA ARG A 141 9.18 5.47 0.26
C ARG A 141 8.14 6.58 0.33
N THR A 142 7.22 6.54 1.28
CA THR A 142 6.28 7.63 1.57
C THR A 142 7.00 8.90 2.01
N GLU A 143 7.99 8.80 2.89
CA GLU A 143 8.83 9.94 3.31
C GLU A 143 9.60 10.56 2.14
N GLN A 144 10.14 9.74 1.24
CA GLN A 144 10.79 10.21 0.01
C GLN A 144 9.82 11.00 -0.89
N TYR A 145 8.59 10.51 -1.07
CA TYR A 145 7.57 11.23 -1.82
C TYR A 145 7.14 12.52 -1.14
N ASN A 146 7.05 12.56 0.20
CA ASN A 146 6.75 13.78 0.94
C ASN A 146 7.84 14.83 0.76
N ASN A 147 9.11 14.44 0.84
CA ASN A 147 10.24 15.34 0.57
C ASN A 147 10.23 15.85 -0.88
N GLN A 148 9.86 15.00 -1.85
CA GLN A 148 9.70 15.43 -3.23
C GLN A 148 8.56 16.44 -3.38
N LEU A 149 7.40 16.14 -2.79
CA LEU A 149 6.23 17.01 -2.81
C LEU A 149 6.55 18.40 -2.22
N GLU A 150 7.30 18.45 -1.13
CA GLU A 150 7.71 19.70 -0.51
C GLU A 150 8.67 20.51 -1.41
N ARG A 151 9.62 19.84 -2.06
CA ARG A 151 10.49 20.49 -3.07
C ARG A 151 9.70 21.02 -4.26
N GLU A 152 8.74 20.25 -4.77
CA GLU A 152 7.87 20.67 -5.88
C GLU A 152 7.00 21.88 -5.49
N ARG A 153 6.47 21.89 -4.26
CA ARG A 153 5.73 23.04 -3.70
C ARG A 153 6.60 24.29 -3.56
N GLN A 154 7.83 24.14 -3.06
CA GLN A 154 8.77 25.25 -2.94
C GLN A 154 9.22 25.77 -4.31
N ALA A 155 9.43 24.89 -5.29
CA ALA A 155 9.73 25.29 -6.65
C ALA A 155 8.56 26.06 -7.30
N LEU A 156 7.33 25.58 -7.11
CA LEU A 156 6.12 26.28 -7.57
C LEU A 156 6.01 27.67 -6.93
N ALA A 157 6.21 27.78 -5.61
CA ALA A 157 6.14 29.04 -4.87
C ALA A 157 7.21 30.07 -5.29
N ARG A 158 8.28 29.64 -5.95
CA ARG A 158 9.32 30.53 -6.50
C ARG A 158 9.00 31.03 -7.92
N VAL A 159 8.08 30.35 -8.62
CA VAL A 159 7.70 30.65 -10.00
C VAL A 159 6.40 31.47 -10.04
N THR A 160 5.55 31.35 -9.01
CA THR A 160 4.37 32.22 -8.74
C THR A 160 4.76 33.49 -8.03
#